data_AF-A0A485D4Q7-F1
#
_entry.id   AF-A0A485D4Q7-F1
#
_cell.length_a   1.000
_cell.length_b   1.000
_cell.length_c   1.000
_cell.angle_alpha   90.00
_cell.angle_beta   90.00
_cell.angle_gamma   90.00
#
_symmetry.space_group_name_H-M   'P 1'
#
loop_
_entity.id
_entity.type
_entity.pdbx_description
1 polymer ?
#
loop_
_entity_poly.entity_id
_entity_poly.type
_entity_poly.pdbx_seq_one_letter_code
_entity_poly.pdbx_strand_id
1 'polypeptide(L)'
;MAQAGIALRPEWVINGNYHPSSGYEMFAALCARLGRPPKALFTAACGLLEGVLRYMSQHHLLDSDIHLTSFDDHYLYDSLSLRIDTVQQDNRQLAWHCYDLISQLIEGDTPETLQRYLPATLQFRHQ
;
A
#
# COMPACT_ATOMS: atom_id res chain seq x y z
N MET A 1 10.33 -11.57 -1.71
CA MET A 1 9.96 -12.96 -2.07
C MET A 1 11.18 -13.87 -2.23
N ALA A 2 12.14 -13.56 -3.12
CA ALA A 2 13.34 -14.40 -3.31
C ALA A 2 14.17 -14.62 -2.02
N GLN A 3 14.35 -13.59 -1.20
CA GLN A 3 15.02 -13.70 0.11
C GLN A 3 14.30 -14.65 1.09
N ALA A 4 13.00 -14.86 0.91
CA ALA A 4 12.21 -15.81 1.68
C ALA A 4 12.12 -17.20 1.03
N GLY A 5 12.89 -17.46 -0.04
CA GLY A 5 12.84 -18.72 -0.79
C GLY A 5 11.55 -18.92 -1.62
N ILE A 6 10.75 -17.87 -1.80
CA ILE A 6 9.48 -17.95 -2.53
C ILE A 6 9.70 -17.51 -3.98
N ALA A 7 9.47 -18.42 -4.91
CA ALA A 7 9.45 -18.11 -6.35
C ALA A 7 8.25 -17.21 -6.69
N LEU A 8 8.52 -16.05 -7.28
CA LEU A 8 7.48 -15.15 -7.76
C LEU A 8 6.74 -15.82 -8.92
N ARG A 9 5.41 -15.85 -8.83
CA ARG A 9 4.56 -16.30 -9.93
C ARG A 9 3.87 -15.09 -10.57
N PRO A 10 3.94 -14.91 -11.89
CA PRO A 10 3.34 -13.75 -12.56
C PRO A 10 1.85 -13.57 -12.24
N GLU A 11 1.11 -14.66 -12.06
CA GLU A 11 -0.33 -14.64 -11.74
C GLU A 11 -0.68 -14.12 -10.33
N TRP A 12 0.32 -13.86 -9.49
CA TRP A 12 0.16 -13.18 -8.20
C TRP A 12 0.25 -11.66 -8.32
N VAL A 13 0.76 -11.15 -9.44
CA VAL A 13 0.86 -9.71 -9.70
C VAL A 13 -0.35 -9.29 -10.54
N ILE A 14 -1.25 -8.53 -9.93
CA ILE A 14 -2.43 -7.98 -10.59
C ILE A 14 -2.22 -6.48 -10.73
N ASN A 15 -2.24 -5.99 -11.97
CA ASN A 15 -2.04 -4.59 -12.27
C ASN A 15 -3.38 -3.90 -12.55
N GLY A 16 -3.52 -2.68 -12.04
CA GLY A 16 -4.69 -1.83 -12.21
C GLY A 16 -4.32 -0.36 -12.08
N ASN A 17 -5.30 0.47 -11.75
CA ASN A 17 -5.07 1.88 -11.41
C ASN A 17 -5.22 2.08 -9.89
N TYR A 18 -4.86 3.26 -9.38
CA TYR A 18 -4.88 3.53 -7.94
C TYR A 18 -6.28 3.83 -7.35
N HIS A 19 -7.35 3.66 -8.14
CA HIS A 19 -8.72 3.99 -7.71
C HIS A 19 -9.37 2.85 -6.90
N PRO A 20 -10.24 3.15 -5.92
CA PRO A 20 -10.94 2.13 -5.15
C PRO A 20 -11.78 1.14 -5.96
N SER A 21 -12.35 1.56 -7.09
CA SER A 21 -13.05 0.61 -7.99
C SER A 21 -12.11 -0.47 -8.52
N SER A 22 -10.86 -0.12 -8.87
CA SER A 22 -9.87 -1.08 -9.36
C SER A 22 -9.50 -2.09 -8.28
N GLY A 23 -9.26 -1.64 -7.04
CA GLY A 23 -8.99 -2.53 -5.91
C GLY A 23 -10.13 -3.53 -5.66
N TYR A 24 -11.38 -3.06 -5.72
CA TYR A 24 -12.57 -3.89 -5.57
C TYR A 24 -12.64 -4.97 -6.67
N GLU A 25 -12.56 -4.56 -7.94
CA GLU A 25 -12.70 -5.46 -9.09
C GLU A 25 -11.58 -6.50 -9.17
N MET A 26 -10.33 -6.07 -8.92
CA MET A 26 -9.18 -6.97 -8.91
C MET A 26 -9.27 -8.02 -7.81
N PHE A 27 -9.69 -7.62 -6.61
CA PHE A 27 -9.86 -8.55 -5.49
C PHE A 27 -11.04 -9.49 -5.70
N ALA A 28 -12.15 -9.01 -6.27
CA ALA A 28 -13.29 -9.83 -6.66
C ALA A 28 -12.88 -10.91 -7.68
N ALA A 29 -12.17 -10.52 -8.73
CA ALA A 29 -11.67 -11.44 -9.75
C ALA A 29 -10.68 -12.46 -9.17
N LEU A 30 -9.82 -12.04 -8.24
CA LEU A 30 -8.92 -12.93 -7.53
C LEU A 30 -9.69 -13.96 -6.68
N CYS A 31 -10.67 -13.52 -5.90
CA CYS A 31 -11.52 -14.41 -5.09
C CYS A 31 -12.27 -15.41 -5.96
N ALA A 32 -12.85 -14.96 -7.08
CA ALA A 32 -13.55 -15.82 -8.04
C ALA A 32 -12.61 -16.88 -8.63
N ARG A 33 -11.39 -16.48 -9.02
CA ARG A 33 -10.38 -17.40 -9.58
C ARG A 33 -9.89 -18.43 -8.56
N LEU A 34 -9.76 -18.05 -7.29
CA LEU A 34 -9.30 -18.93 -6.22
C LEU A 34 -10.44 -19.76 -5.58
N GLY A 35 -11.69 -19.36 -5.76
CA GLY A 35 -12.85 -19.89 -5.04
C GLY A 35 -12.89 -19.50 -3.55
N ARG A 36 -12.01 -18.58 -3.11
CA ARG A 36 -11.83 -18.14 -1.72
C ARG A 36 -10.97 -16.87 -1.67
N PRO A 37 -10.98 -16.10 -0.56
CA PRO A 37 -9.98 -15.05 -0.37
C PRO A 37 -8.54 -15.61 -0.33
N PRO A 38 -7.54 -14.84 -0.79
CA PRO A 38 -6.13 -15.21 -0.64
C PRO A 38 -5.75 -15.21 0.85
N LYS A 39 -4.65 -15.89 1.20
CA LYS A 39 -4.13 -15.91 2.58
C LYS A 39 -3.36 -14.63 2.95
N ALA A 40 -2.78 -13.96 1.97
CA ALA A 40 -2.11 -12.69 2.14
C ALA A 40 -2.35 -11.82 0.91
N LEU A 41 -2.47 -10.52 1.11
CA LEU A 41 -2.60 -9.54 0.05
C LEU A 41 -1.76 -8.30 0.39
N PHE A 42 -1.02 -7.83 -0.61
CA PHE A 42 -0.37 -6.52 -0.56
C PHE A 42 -1.03 -5.60 -1.60
N THR A 43 -1.52 -4.44 -1.16
CA THR A 43 -2.03 -3.38 -2.04
C THR A 43 -1.02 -2.26 -2.17
N ALA A 44 -0.78 -1.80 -3.40
CA ALA A 44 0.24 -0.78 -3.68
C ALA A 44 -0.18 0.67 -3.34
N ALA A 45 -1.39 0.90 -2.84
CA ALA A 45 -1.89 2.24 -2.48
C ALA A 45 -3.12 2.18 -1.56
N CYS A 46 -3.36 3.25 -0.81
CA CYS A 46 -4.57 3.41 0.03
C CYS A 46 -5.88 3.17 -0.73
N GLY A 47 -6.02 3.73 -1.94
CA GLY A 47 -7.24 3.62 -2.72
C GLY A 47 -7.55 2.17 -3.12
N LEU A 48 -6.53 1.40 -3.50
CA LEU A 48 -6.69 -0.03 -3.80
C LEU A 48 -7.19 -0.80 -2.56
N LEU A 49 -6.60 -0.52 -1.40
CA LEU A 49 -7.01 -1.14 -0.14
C LEU A 49 -8.46 -0.79 0.23
N GLU A 50 -8.89 0.45 0.04
CA GLU A 50 -10.28 0.85 0.24
C GLU A 50 -11.24 -0.02 -0.59
N GLY A 51 -10.91 -0.24 -1.86
CA GLY A 51 -11.65 -1.12 -2.74
C GLY A 51 -11.75 -2.56 -2.22
N VAL A 52 -10.63 -3.10 -1.75
CA VAL A 52 -10.56 -4.44 -1.13
C VAL A 52 -11.43 -4.51 0.11
N LEU A 53 -11.31 -3.56 1.04
CA LEU A 53 -12.08 -3.52 2.28
C LEU A 53 -13.58 -3.39 2.00
N ARG A 54 -13.96 -2.60 0.99
CA ARG A 54 -15.36 -2.49 0.54
C ARG A 54 -15.90 -3.84 0.04
N TYR A 55 -15.14 -4.55 -0.79
CA TYR A 55 -15.52 -5.90 -1.23
C TYR A 55 -15.65 -6.85 -0.04
N MET A 56 -14.64 -6.88 0.84
CA MET A 56 -14.64 -7.78 1.99
C MET A 56 -15.83 -7.50 2.92
N SER A 57 -16.19 -6.24 3.14
CA SER A 57 -17.35 -5.85 3.93
C SER A 57 -18.66 -6.35 3.32
N GLN A 58 -18.87 -6.12 2.02
CA GLN A 58 -20.09 -6.53 1.30
C GLN A 58 -20.26 -8.05 1.20
N HIS A 59 -19.16 -8.80 1.25
CA HIS A 59 -19.16 -10.25 1.12
C HIS A 59 -18.88 -10.98 2.45
N HIS A 60 -18.95 -10.28 3.60
CA HIS A 60 -18.74 -10.85 4.94
C HIS A 60 -17.38 -11.55 5.12
N LEU A 61 -16.33 -10.99 4.52
CA LEU A 61 -14.95 -11.50 4.56
C LEU A 61 -14.05 -10.72 5.52
N LEU A 62 -14.57 -9.74 6.26
CA LEU A 62 -13.78 -8.94 7.21
C LEU A 62 -13.14 -9.79 8.32
N ASP A 63 -13.80 -10.89 8.71
CA ASP A 63 -13.30 -11.87 9.69
C ASP A 63 -12.55 -13.05 9.03
N SER A 64 -12.25 -12.96 7.73
CA SER A 64 -11.52 -14.02 7.05
C SER A 64 -10.07 -14.08 7.50
N ASP A 65 -9.48 -15.28 7.44
CA ASP A 65 -8.07 -15.53 7.73
C ASP A 65 -7.17 -15.06 6.56
N ILE A 66 -7.16 -13.74 6.35
CA ILE A 66 -6.36 -13.01 5.37
C ILE A 66 -5.44 -12.03 6.09
N HIS A 67 -4.16 -12.07 5.74
CA HIS A 67 -3.20 -11.06 6.17
C HIS A 67 -3.18 -9.91 5.15
N LEU A 68 -3.71 -8.75 5.54
CA LEU A 68 -3.74 -7.56 4.70
C LEU A 68 -2.55 -6.65 4.99
N THR A 69 -1.91 -6.23 3.90
CA THR A 69 -0.82 -5.27 3.94
C THR A 69 -1.02 -4.22 2.85
N SER A 70 -0.58 -2.98 3.09
CA SER A 70 -0.66 -1.92 2.08
C SER A 70 0.54 -1.00 2.08
N PHE A 71 0.70 -0.29 0.96
CA PHE A 71 1.49 0.92 0.89
C PHE A 71 0.63 2.13 1.26
N ASP A 72 1.28 3.16 1.81
CA ASP A 72 0.70 4.30 2.51
C ASP A 72 0.04 3.93 3.85
N ASP A 73 0.24 4.79 4.85
CA ASP A 73 -0.26 4.59 6.21
C ASP A 73 -1.30 5.67 6.53
N HIS A 74 -2.54 5.43 6.11
CA HIS A 74 -3.62 6.34 6.42
C HIS A 74 -4.06 6.18 7.87
N TYR A 75 -4.19 7.30 8.60
CA TYR A 75 -4.55 7.31 10.04
C TYR A 75 -5.86 6.57 10.38
N LEU A 76 -6.74 6.35 9.40
CA LEU A 76 -8.01 5.66 9.60
C LEU A 76 -7.83 4.16 9.79
N TYR A 77 -6.69 3.59 9.39
CA TYR A 77 -6.42 2.17 9.55
C TYR A 77 -6.35 1.74 11.01
N ASP A 78 -6.00 2.66 11.93
CA ASP A 78 -6.02 2.40 13.38
C ASP A 78 -7.43 2.29 13.96
N SER A 79 -8.45 2.73 13.20
CA SER A 79 -9.86 2.68 13.61
C SER A 79 -10.62 1.50 13.02
N LEU A 80 -9.98 0.68 12.18
CA LEU A 80 -10.62 -0.49 11.57
C LEU A 80 -10.57 -1.69 12.52
N SER A 81 -11.58 -2.55 12.43
CA SER A 81 -11.55 -3.85 13.11
C SER A 81 -10.51 -4.81 12.50
N LEU A 82 -10.16 -4.61 11.22
CA LEU A 82 -9.06 -5.33 10.58
C LEU A 82 -7.72 -4.69 10.90
N ARG A 83 -6.76 -5.57 11.22
CA ARG A 83 -5.36 -5.21 11.37
C ARG A 83 -4.69 -5.23 10.00
N ILE A 84 -4.17 -4.08 9.60
CA ILE A 84 -3.53 -3.88 8.30
C ILE A 84 -2.12 -3.37 8.53
N ASP A 85 -1.12 -4.17 8.17
CA ASP A 85 0.27 -3.72 8.23
C ASP A 85 0.55 -2.79 7.06
N THR A 86 1.29 -1.71 7.28
CA THR A 86 1.52 -0.71 6.23
C THR A 86 2.99 -0.35 6.08
N VAL A 87 3.37 -0.02 4.85
CA VAL A 87 4.62 0.69 4.56
C VAL A 87 4.30 2.18 4.64
N GLN A 88 4.78 2.84 5.70
CA GLN A 88 4.57 4.26 5.94
C GLN A 88 5.68 5.09 5.28
N GLN A 89 5.26 6.11 4.54
CA GLN A 89 6.16 7.13 4.01
C GLN A 89 6.17 8.36 4.92
N ASP A 90 7.32 9.01 5.06
CA ASP A 90 7.39 10.34 5.68
C ASP A 90 7.02 11.42 4.66
N ASN A 91 5.71 11.52 4.38
CA ASN A 91 5.16 12.49 3.43
C ASN A 91 5.46 13.95 3.81
N ARG A 92 5.63 14.21 5.11
CA ARG A 92 5.99 15.55 5.61
C ARG A 92 7.43 15.88 5.23
N GLN A 93 8.38 14.98 5.49
CA GLN A 93 9.77 15.15 5.07
C GLN A 93 9.88 15.22 3.55
N LEU A 94 9.14 14.37 2.81
CA LEU A 94 9.10 14.44 1.34
C LEU A 94 8.71 15.84 0.86
N ALA A 95 7.59 16.37 1.34
CA ALA A 95 7.12 17.71 0.97
C ALA A 95 8.14 18.80 1.35
N TRP A 96 8.71 18.73 2.57
CA TRP A 96 9.70 19.69 3.03
C TRP A 96 10.97 19.66 2.18
N HIS A 97 11.50 18.47 1.88
CA HIS A 97 12.71 18.34 1.06
C HIS A 97 12.50 18.81 -0.37
N CYS A 98 11.32 18.59 -0.96
CA CYS A 98 10.96 19.13 -2.27
C CYS A 98 10.92 20.67 -2.24
N TYR A 99 10.25 21.24 -1.23
CA TYR A 99 10.18 22.69 -1.06
C TYR A 99 11.58 23.30 -0.91
N ASP A 100 12.41 22.75 -0.03
CA ASP A 100 13.76 23.24 0.23
C ASP A 100 14.64 23.21 -1.04
N LEU A 101 14.62 22.11 -1.80
CA LEU A 101 15.36 22.02 -3.07
C LEU A 101 14.88 23.04 -4.11
N ILE A 102 13.56 23.18 -4.27
CA ILE A 102 12.99 24.12 -5.24
C ILE A 102 13.32 25.57 -4.85
N SER A 103 13.25 25.91 -3.56
CA SER A 103 13.59 27.25 -3.06
C SER A 103 15.04 27.63 -3.35
N GLN A 104 15.99 26.74 -3.07
CA GLN A 104 17.42 26.96 -3.38
C GLN A 104 17.64 27.19 -4.88
N LEU A 105 17.01 26.38 -5.73
CA LEU A 105 17.11 26.55 -7.19
C LEU A 105 16.52 27.88 -7.67
N ILE A 106 15.42 28.35 -7.06
CA ILE A 106 14.80 29.65 -7.37
C ILE A 106 15.73 30.80 -6.95
N GLU A 107 16.43 30.67 -5.84
CA GLU A 107 17.38 31.67 -5.31
C GLU A 107 18.70 31.72 -6.10
N GLY A 108 18.90 30.78 -7.04
CA GLY A 108 20.11 30.68 -7.87
C GLY A 108 21.22 29.86 -7.22
N ASP A 109 20.94 29.24 -6.07
CA ASP A 109 21.85 28.30 -5.44
C ASP A 109 21.89 26.98 -6.24
N THR A 110 23.02 26.28 -6.17
CA THR A 110 23.15 24.93 -6.71
C THR A 110 23.23 23.95 -5.54
N PRO A 111 22.14 23.23 -5.21
CA PRO A 111 22.16 22.25 -4.13
C PRO A 111 23.22 21.18 -4.39
N GLU A 112 24.04 20.86 -3.37
CA GLU A 112 25.07 19.83 -3.50
C GLU A 112 24.47 18.45 -3.84
N THR A 113 23.26 18.17 -3.38
CA THR A 113 22.56 16.90 -3.61
C THR A 113 21.15 17.15 -4.11
N LEU A 114 20.93 16.87 -5.40
CA LEU A 114 19.62 16.96 -6.06
C LEU A 114 18.72 15.73 -5.80
N GLN A 115 19.30 14.61 -5.37
CA GLN A 115 18.57 13.39 -5.05
C GLN A 115 18.63 13.10 -3.55
N ARG A 116 17.48 13.23 -2.88
CA ARG A 116 17.34 12.91 -1.46
C ARG A 116 16.58 11.60 -1.30
N TYR A 117 17.13 10.68 -0.51
CA TYR A 117 16.48 9.40 -0.20
C TYR A 117 15.91 9.44 1.21
N LEU A 118 14.62 9.10 1.34
CA LEU A 118 13.94 8.96 2.60
C LEU A 118 13.50 7.51 2.77
N PRO A 119 13.96 6.80 3.82
CA PRO A 119 13.53 5.44 4.07
C PRO A 119 12.07 5.42 4.50
N ALA A 120 11.32 4.41 4.02
CA ALA A 120 10.00 4.09 4.55
C ALA A 120 10.14 3.25 5.84
N THR A 121 9.10 3.29 6.68
CA THR A 121 9.00 2.48 7.89
C THR A 121 7.86 1.46 7.76
N LEU A 122 7.92 0.38 8.54
CA LEU A 122 6.84 -0.60 8.62
C LEU A 122 6.01 -0.31 9.88
N GLN A 123 4.70 -0.22 9.70
CA GLN A 123 3.73 -0.12 10.79
C GLN A 123 3.02 -1.47 10.91
N PHE A 124 3.38 -2.22 11.95
CA PHE A 124 2.79 -3.53 12.22
C PHE A 124 1.58 -3.40 13.15
N ARG A 125 0.45 -3.95 12.72
CA ARG A 125 -0.81 -4.05 13.46
C ARG A 125 -1.22 -5.50 13.70
N HIS A 126 -0.73 -6.44 12.89
CA HIS A 126 -0.95 -7.87 13.05
C HIS A 126 0.03 -8.43 14.11
N GLN A 127 -0.41 -8.54 15.37
CA GLN A 127 0.34 -9.15 16.49
C GLN A 127 -0.46 -10.22 17.21
#